data_AF-A0AA46H937-F1
#
_entry.id   AF-A0AA46H937-F1
#
_cell.length_a   1.000
_cell.length_b   1.000
_cell.length_c   1.000
_cell.angle_alpha   90.00
_cell.angle_beta   90.00
_cell.angle_gamma   90.00
#
_symmetry.space_group_name_H-M   'P 1'
#
loop_
_entity.id
_entity.type
_entity.pdbx_description
1 polymer ?
#
loop_
_entity_poly.entity_id
_entity_poly.type
_entity_poly.pdbx_seq_one_letter_code
_entity_poly.pdbx_strand_id
1 'polypeptide(L)'
;MALSCFSLRRLPVLRNALLPALLAVSACSAGESAAPAAPPVTSAASASAAAHATSPGGASGNDRLATLLQASGVQCADAHMAKGCTAGNVDAGDFYDVELSPACGNTGFFAGVAQANGVDVLDAVPTTGSNAIARARLAQGQLVCIQAIGRAGQTPLYYYVIAIPADTVAQCKNNPACGTYGDRPIQRSSAAAGDSCHAAAPGQYVGECAQGWVGADALDVFSNGIESPAPA
;
A
#
# COMPACT_ATOMS: atom_id res chain seq x y z
N MET A 1 -58.92 3.16 -1.06
CA MET A 1 -59.05 3.36 -2.52
C MET A 1 -57.62 3.52 -3.05
N ALA A 2 -56.96 2.43 -3.44
CA ALA A 2 -56.78 1.94 -4.82
C ALA A 2 -55.87 2.90 -5.64
N LEU A 3 -54.78 2.51 -6.31
CA LEU A 3 -54.33 1.23 -6.86
C LEU A 3 -52.79 1.11 -6.88
N SER A 4 -52.34 -0.13 -6.79
CA SER A 4 -51.02 -0.66 -7.17
C SER A 4 -50.74 -0.53 -8.67
N CYS A 5 -49.46 -0.41 -9.04
CA CYS A 5 -48.97 -0.79 -10.37
C CYS A 5 -47.59 -1.47 -10.24
N PHE A 6 -47.61 -2.80 -10.18
CA PHE A 6 -46.47 -3.68 -10.42
C PHE A 6 -46.12 -3.64 -11.91
N SER A 7 -44.85 -3.41 -12.25
CA SER A 7 -44.33 -3.65 -13.60
C SER A 7 -43.30 -4.77 -13.56
N LEU A 8 -43.78 -5.98 -13.83
CA LEU A 8 -43.00 -7.14 -14.25
C LEU A 8 -42.70 -7.01 -15.75
N ARG A 9 -41.42 -6.97 -16.14
CA ARG A 9 -41.01 -7.32 -17.52
C ARG A 9 -39.69 -8.09 -17.57
N ARG A 10 -39.87 -9.41 -17.73
CA ARG A 10 -39.21 -10.35 -18.67
C ARG A 10 -37.68 -10.37 -18.78
N LEU A 11 -37.12 -11.45 -18.25
CA LEU A 11 -35.87 -12.09 -18.66
C LEU A 11 -35.91 -12.55 -20.14
N PRO A 12 -34.78 -12.54 -20.85
CA PRO A 12 -34.50 -13.49 -21.92
C PRO A 12 -33.54 -14.61 -21.45
N VAL A 13 -33.84 -15.80 -21.94
CA VAL A 13 -33.22 -17.09 -21.66
C VAL A 13 -32.31 -17.50 -22.83
N LEU A 14 -31.09 -17.96 -22.49
CA LEU A 14 -30.19 -18.94 -23.17
C LEU A 14 -29.81 -18.76 -24.66
N ARG A 15 -28.49 -18.70 -24.94
CA ARG A 15 -27.71 -19.76 -25.66
C ARG A 15 -26.31 -19.29 -26.11
N ASN A 16 -25.27 -20.03 -25.71
CA ASN A 16 -24.14 -20.54 -26.54
C ASN A 16 -23.08 -21.12 -25.58
N ALA A 17 -22.87 -22.44 -25.52
CA ALA A 17 -22.20 -23.34 -26.48
C ALA A 17 -20.65 -23.34 -26.36
N LEU A 18 -20.17 -24.40 -25.67
CA LEU A 18 -19.01 -25.26 -25.96
C LEU A 18 -17.56 -24.68 -25.98
N LEU A 19 -16.78 -25.17 -25.00
CA LEU A 19 -15.31 -25.28 -24.91
C LEU A 19 -14.71 -26.09 -26.09
N PRO A 20 -13.42 -25.91 -26.46
CA PRO A 20 -12.35 -26.68 -25.81
C PRO A 20 -11.01 -25.95 -25.61
N ALA A 21 -10.21 -26.58 -24.75
CA ALA A 21 -8.91 -26.21 -24.23
C ALA A 21 -7.78 -26.15 -25.25
N LEU A 22 -6.77 -25.29 -25.00
CA LEU A 22 -5.39 -25.52 -25.41
C LEU A 22 -4.46 -25.09 -24.27
N LEU A 23 -3.89 -26.10 -23.60
CA LEU A 23 -2.77 -26.01 -22.66
C LEU A 23 -1.49 -25.73 -23.45
N ALA A 24 -0.82 -24.60 -23.18
CA ALA A 24 0.55 -24.36 -23.61
C ALA A 24 1.47 -24.48 -22.38
N VAL A 25 2.05 -25.66 -22.20
CA VAL A 25 3.14 -25.89 -21.22
C VAL A 25 4.45 -25.68 -21.96
N SER A 26 5.09 -24.54 -21.72
CA SER A 26 6.47 -24.27 -22.16
C SER A 26 7.45 -25.00 -21.24
N ALA A 27 8.15 -25.99 -21.78
CA ALA A 27 9.20 -26.73 -21.09
C ALA A 27 10.50 -25.91 -20.98
N CYS A 28 11.12 -25.95 -19.79
CA CYS A 28 12.46 -25.44 -19.52
C CYS A 28 13.52 -26.21 -20.33
N SER A 29 14.38 -25.49 -21.03
CA SER A 29 15.62 -26.04 -21.56
C SER A 29 16.67 -26.11 -20.45
N ALA A 30 17.05 -27.32 -20.05
CA ALA A 30 18.27 -27.58 -19.30
C ALA A 30 19.47 -27.42 -20.23
N GLY A 31 20.30 -26.41 -19.99
CA GLY A 31 21.59 -26.22 -20.64
C GLY A 31 22.70 -26.70 -19.72
N GLU A 32 23.05 -27.97 -19.84
CA GLU A 32 24.23 -28.58 -19.21
C GLU A 32 25.41 -28.42 -20.19
N SER A 33 26.52 -27.82 -19.77
CA SER A 33 27.78 -27.89 -20.53
C SER A 33 28.97 -27.81 -19.59
N ALA A 34 29.82 -28.81 -19.79
CA ALA A 34 30.95 -29.19 -18.95
C ALA A 34 32.19 -28.29 -19.15
N ALA A 35 33.08 -28.40 -18.16
CA ALA A 35 34.38 -27.76 -18.03
C ALA A 35 35.36 -28.02 -19.21
N PRO A 36 36.45 -27.23 -19.25
CA PRO A 36 37.76 -27.87 -19.08
C PRO A 36 38.68 -27.15 -18.07
N ALA A 37 39.75 -27.86 -17.72
CA ALA A 37 40.60 -27.70 -16.55
C ALA A 37 41.93 -26.95 -16.77
N ALA A 38 42.44 -26.39 -15.63
CA ALA A 38 43.84 -26.18 -15.20
C ALA A 38 44.71 -25.10 -15.89
N PRO A 39 45.82 -24.58 -15.29
CA PRO A 39 46.58 -25.01 -14.09
C PRO A 39 46.91 -23.85 -13.08
N PRO A 40 47.82 -24.00 -12.08
CA PRO A 40 47.72 -23.35 -10.77
C PRO A 40 48.38 -21.96 -10.70
N VAL A 41 47.81 -21.09 -9.86
CA VAL A 41 48.53 -19.92 -9.34
C VAL A 41 48.58 -19.99 -7.82
N THR A 42 49.76 -20.35 -7.32
CA THR A 42 50.19 -20.05 -5.95
C THR A 42 50.16 -18.55 -5.73
N SER A 43 49.38 -18.07 -4.75
CA SER A 43 49.65 -16.78 -4.10
C SER A 43 49.07 -16.74 -2.69
N ALA A 44 50.01 -16.66 -1.76
CA ALA A 44 49.99 -16.03 -0.44
C ALA A 44 48.65 -15.85 0.28
N ALA A 45 48.55 -16.52 1.43
CA ALA A 45 47.67 -16.14 2.52
C ALA A 45 47.80 -14.65 2.83
N SER A 46 46.70 -13.91 2.65
CA SER A 46 46.42 -12.68 3.37
C SER A 46 45.13 -12.95 4.14
N ALA A 47 45.27 -13.20 5.44
CA ALA A 47 44.16 -13.24 6.37
C ALA A 47 43.61 -11.81 6.50
N SER A 48 42.82 -11.38 5.53
CA SER A 48 41.90 -10.27 5.71
C SER A 48 40.74 -10.83 6.51
N ALA A 49 40.69 -10.47 7.79
CA ALA A 49 39.51 -10.62 8.60
C ALA A 49 38.33 -10.12 7.78
N ALA A 50 37.45 -11.04 7.37
CA ALA A 50 36.14 -10.70 6.87
C ALA A 50 35.43 -10.04 8.04
N ALA A 51 35.57 -8.71 8.14
CA ALA A 51 34.59 -7.91 8.80
C ALA A 51 33.28 -8.31 8.14
N HIS A 52 32.47 -9.09 8.86
CA HIS A 52 31.06 -9.21 8.59
C HIS A 52 30.54 -7.79 8.65
N ALA A 53 30.55 -7.12 7.49
CA ALA A 53 29.71 -5.98 7.26
C ALA A 53 28.30 -6.53 7.45
N THR A 54 27.79 -6.39 8.66
CA THR A 54 26.37 -6.44 8.94
C THR A 54 25.78 -5.38 8.03
N SER A 55 25.35 -5.79 6.83
CA SER A 55 24.40 -4.98 6.08
C SER A 55 23.29 -4.69 7.07
N PRO A 56 22.86 -3.43 7.26
CA PRO A 56 21.67 -3.17 8.05
C PRO A 56 20.56 -3.97 7.36
N GLY A 57 20.18 -5.06 8.01
CA GLY A 57 19.28 -6.04 7.45
C GLY A 57 18.02 -5.32 7.05
N GLY A 58 17.67 -5.35 5.77
CA GLY A 58 16.35 -4.91 5.35
C GLY A 58 15.36 -5.67 6.20
N ALA A 59 14.54 -4.94 6.97
CA ALA A 59 13.52 -5.52 7.83
C ALA A 59 12.76 -6.58 7.03
N SER A 60 12.61 -7.78 7.60
CA SER A 60 11.93 -8.87 6.91
C SER A 60 10.49 -8.43 6.58
N GLY A 61 9.84 -9.07 5.61
CA GLY A 61 8.45 -8.75 5.28
C GLY A 61 7.52 -8.80 6.50
N ASN A 62 7.80 -9.71 7.43
CA ASN A 62 7.07 -9.88 8.68
C ASN A 62 7.30 -8.71 9.66
N ASP A 63 8.53 -8.19 9.77
CA ASP A 63 8.83 -7.05 10.65
C ASP A 63 8.10 -5.78 10.18
N ARG A 64 8.01 -5.59 8.85
CA ARG A 64 7.26 -4.47 8.26
C ARG A 64 5.77 -4.61 8.50
N LEU A 65 5.23 -5.81 8.33
CA LEU A 65 3.83 -6.09 8.64
C LEU A 65 3.54 -5.80 10.12
N ALA A 66 4.39 -6.28 11.03
CA ALA A 66 4.23 -6.02 12.47
C ALA A 66 4.28 -4.52 12.80
N THR A 67 5.18 -3.77 12.17
CA THR A 67 5.27 -2.30 12.34
C THR A 67 4.02 -1.61 11.80
N LEU A 68 3.50 -2.04 10.65
CA LEU A 68 2.25 -1.53 10.09
C LEU A 68 1.06 -1.81 11.01
N LEU A 69 0.92 -3.04 11.53
CA LEU A 69 -0.14 -3.39 12.47
C LEU A 69 -0.09 -2.52 13.73
N GLN A 70 1.11 -2.35 14.30
CA GLN A 70 1.31 -1.52 15.48
C GLN A 70 0.97 -0.05 15.21
N ALA A 71 1.38 0.49 14.07
CA ALA A 71 1.19 1.90 13.74
C ALA A 71 -0.26 2.24 13.36
N SER A 72 -0.95 1.30 12.70
CA SER A 72 -2.34 1.48 12.25
C SER A 72 -3.39 1.08 13.28
N GLY A 73 -3.00 0.36 14.34
CA GLY A 73 -3.93 -0.22 15.32
C GLY A 73 -4.77 -1.36 14.75
N VAL A 74 -4.41 -1.90 13.59
CA VAL A 74 -5.10 -3.05 12.97
C VAL A 74 -4.82 -4.30 13.78
N GLN A 75 -5.87 -5.06 14.03
CA GLN A 75 -5.80 -6.35 14.72
C GLN A 75 -6.16 -7.44 13.74
N CYS A 76 -5.39 -8.53 13.71
CA CYS A 76 -5.63 -9.66 12.83
C CYS A 76 -5.79 -10.95 13.64
N ALA A 77 -6.68 -11.83 13.19
CA ALA A 77 -6.78 -13.19 13.72
C ALA A 77 -5.47 -13.97 13.51
N ASP A 78 -4.79 -13.74 12.37
CA ASP A 78 -3.43 -14.21 12.11
C ASP A 78 -2.58 -13.04 11.61
N ALA A 79 -1.79 -12.46 12.51
CA ALA A 79 -0.93 -11.31 12.25
C ALA A 79 0.27 -11.62 11.33
N HIS A 80 0.72 -12.88 11.26
CA HIS A 80 1.84 -13.25 10.39
C HIS A 80 1.40 -13.41 8.94
N MET A 81 0.16 -13.83 8.73
CA MET A 81 -0.42 -14.04 7.40
C MET A 81 -1.33 -12.90 6.94
N ALA A 82 -1.48 -11.84 7.75
CA ALA A 82 -2.39 -10.73 7.50
C ALA A 82 -3.84 -11.21 7.22
N LYS A 83 -4.34 -12.20 7.98
CA LYS A 83 -5.68 -12.77 7.78
C LYS A 83 -6.65 -12.37 8.88
N GLY A 84 -7.90 -12.10 8.46
CA GLY A 84 -8.98 -11.71 9.37
C GLY A 84 -8.64 -10.42 10.11
N CYS A 85 -8.16 -9.42 9.38
CA CYS A 85 -7.73 -8.14 9.94
C CYS A 85 -8.89 -7.17 10.03
N THR A 86 -8.97 -6.43 11.14
CA THR A 86 -10.01 -5.44 11.42
C THR A 86 -9.42 -4.20 12.05
N ALA A 87 -10.08 -3.05 11.84
CA ALA A 87 -9.81 -1.80 12.55
C ALA A 87 -11.12 -1.16 13.03
N GLY A 88 -11.06 -0.42 14.14
CA GLY A 88 -12.25 0.17 14.78
C GLY A 88 -12.69 -0.58 16.03
N ASN A 89 -13.98 -0.49 16.35
CA ASN A 89 -14.58 -1.05 17.56
C ASN A 89 -15.40 -2.31 17.24
N VAL A 90 -14.76 -3.47 17.35
CA VAL A 90 -15.40 -4.77 17.09
C VAL A 90 -16.53 -5.06 18.08
N ASP A 91 -16.36 -4.70 19.36
CA ASP A 91 -17.35 -4.96 20.40
C ASP A 91 -18.65 -4.17 20.20
N ALA A 92 -18.55 -2.96 19.62
CA ALA A 92 -19.70 -2.14 19.25
C ALA A 92 -20.30 -2.49 17.88
N GLY A 93 -19.68 -3.42 17.13
CA GLY A 93 -20.07 -3.73 15.76
C GLY A 93 -19.77 -2.61 14.75
N ASP A 94 -18.91 -1.66 15.13
CA ASP A 94 -18.50 -0.51 14.31
C ASP A 94 -17.00 -0.66 13.97
N PHE A 95 -16.73 -1.57 13.04
CA PHE A 95 -15.40 -1.92 12.60
C PHE A 95 -15.36 -2.10 11.08
N TYR A 96 -14.16 -2.11 10.54
CA TYR A 96 -13.90 -2.31 9.12
C TYR A 96 -13.06 -3.57 8.94
N ASP A 97 -13.36 -4.33 7.89
CA ASP A 97 -12.47 -5.37 7.39
C ASP A 97 -11.27 -4.70 6.73
N VAL A 98 -10.06 -5.15 7.06
CA VAL A 98 -8.82 -4.51 6.61
C VAL A 98 -8.06 -5.42 5.66
N GLU A 99 -7.76 -4.88 4.49
CA GLU A 99 -6.81 -5.47 3.53
C GLU A 99 -5.46 -4.76 3.67
N LEU A 100 -4.40 -5.51 3.96
CA LEU A 100 -3.05 -4.97 4.18
C LEU A 100 -2.18 -5.14 2.93
N SER A 101 -1.50 -4.06 2.54
CA SER A 101 -0.51 -4.04 1.47
C SER A 101 0.72 -3.21 1.91
N PRO A 102 1.63 -3.78 2.71
CA PRO A 102 2.74 -3.02 3.30
C PRO A 102 3.75 -2.47 2.28
N ALA A 103 3.69 -2.90 1.03
CA ALA A 103 4.68 -2.57 0.00
C ALA A 103 4.34 -1.25 -0.73
N CYS A 104 5.20 -0.24 -0.57
CA CYS A 104 5.12 1.04 -1.27
C CYS A 104 6.09 1.16 -2.45
N GLY A 105 6.46 0.03 -3.06
CA GLY A 105 7.39 -0.02 -4.18
C GLY A 105 6.73 0.22 -5.55
N ASN A 106 7.33 -0.27 -6.62
CA ASN A 106 6.84 -0.09 -7.99
C ASN A 106 5.45 -0.71 -8.27
N THR A 107 4.97 -1.58 -7.39
CA THR A 107 3.62 -2.17 -7.44
C THR A 107 2.72 -1.63 -6.34
N GLY A 108 3.16 -0.60 -5.63
CA GLY A 108 2.44 0.02 -4.52
C GLY A 108 1.14 0.68 -4.98
N PHE A 109 0.23 0.87 -4.04
CA PHE A 109 -1.04 1.54 -4.30
C PHE A 109 -0.90 2.99 -3.89
N PHE A 110 -1.06 3.92 -4.82
CA PHE A 110 -0.77 5.34 -4.58
C PHE A 110 -2.04 6.17 -4.68
N ALA A 111 -2.02 7.31 -4.01
CA ALA A 111 -3.08 8.28 -4.09
C ALA A 111 -2.54 9.69 -3.89
N GLY A 112 -3.36 10.64 -4.28
CA GLY A 112 -3.16 12.05 -4.02
C GLY A 112 -4.25 12.60 -3.13
N VAL A 113 -3.91 13.53 -2.23
CA VAL A 113 -4.93 14.24 -1.46
C VAL A 113 -5.74 15.15 -2.39
N ALA A 114 -7.02 14.83 -2.57
CA ALA A 114 -7.92 15.51 -3.50
C ALA A 114 -8.59 16.75 -2.87
N GLN A 115 -8.88 16.67 -1.57
CA GLN A 115 -9.61 17.71 -0.85
C GLN A 115 -8.86 19.04 -0.84
N ALA A 116 -9.55 20.11 -1.24
CA ALA A 116 -8.99 21.46 -1.37
C ALA A 116 -8.34 21.99 -0.08
N ASN A 117 -8.90 21.64 1.08
CA ASN A 117 -8.39 22.06 2.38
C ASN A 117 -7.33 21.10 2.96
N GLY A 118 -6.89 20.12 2.17
CA GLY A 118 -6.12 18.98 2.69
C GLY A 118 -6.94 18.07 3.59
N VAL A 119 -6.28 17.09 4.21
CA VAL A 119 -6.91 16.08 5.05
C VAL A 119 -6.05 15.74 6.26
N ASP A 120 -6.69 15.47 7.40
CA ASP A 120 -5.99 14.98 8.59
C ASP A 120 -5.73 13.49 8.47
N VAL A 121 -4.51 13.06 8.84
CA VAL A 121 -4.18 11.65 9.05
C VAL A 121 -4.39 11.30 10.52
N LEU A 122 -5.24 10.32 10.77
CA LEU A 122 -5.66 9.92 12.11
C LEU A 122 -4.87 8.71 12.61
N ASP A 123 -4.64 8.58 13.91
CA ASP A 123 -3.97 7.39 14.47
C ASP A 123 -4.87 6.15 14.58
N ALA A 124 -6.19 6.32 14.47
CA ALA A 124 -7.16 5.24 14.43
C ALA A 124 -8.30 5.57 13.46
N VAL A 125 -9.03 4.54 13.00
CA VAL A 125 -10.23 4.75 12.21
C VAL A 125 -11.33 5.34 13.12
N PRO A 126 -11.96 6.46 12.75
CA PRO A 126 -13.01 7.07 13.56
C PRO A 126 -14.25 6.18 13.55
N THR A 127 -14.49 5.56 14.71
CA THR A 127 -15.60 4.64 15.01
C THR A 127 -16.21 4.99 16.38
N THR A 128 -17.34 4.38 16.70
CA THR A 128 -18.10 4.59 17.93
C THR A 128 -17.23 4.32 19.15
N GLY A 129 -17.08 5.33 20.01
CA GLY A 129 -16.24 5.26 21.20
C GLY A 129 -14.73 5.35 20.94
N SER A 130 -14.30 5.51 19.68
CA SER A 130 -12.89 5.78 19.36
C SER A 130 -12.53 7.22 19.71
N ASN A 131 -11.28 7.42 20.14
CA ASN A 131 -10.67 8.73 20.31
C ASN A 131 -9.60 8.92 19.23
N ALA A 132 -10.00 8.83 17.95
CA ALA A 132 -9.08 9.06 16.83
C ALA A 132 -8.56 10.50 16.88
N ILE A 133 -7.24 10.66 16.85
CA ILE A 133 -6.56 11.97 16.96
C ILE A 133 -5.77 12.24 15.68
N ALA A 134 -5.84 13.48 15.20
CA ALA A 134 -5.03 13.94 14.09
C ALA A 134 -3.53 13.98 14.46
N ARG A 135 -2.72 13.27 13.68
CA ARG A 135 -1.25 13.21 13.83
C ARG A 135 -0.54 14.21 12.94
N ALA A 136 -1.12 14.45 11.78
CA ALA A 136 -0.68 15.48 10.85
C ALA A 136 -1.84 15.86 9.92
N ARG A 137 -1.65 16.96 9.21
CA ARG A 137 -2.49 17.38 8.10
C ARG A 137 -1.67 17.36 6.82
N LEU A 138 -2.16 16.61 5.84
CA LEU A 138 -1.62 16.55 4.48
C LEU A 138 -2.31 17.62 3.63
N ALA A 139 -1.54 18.43 2.91
CA ALA A 139 -2.10 19.43 2.00
C ALA A 139 -2.69 18.80 0.74
N GLN A 140 -3.57 19.53 0.05
CA GLN A 140 -4.06 19.14 -1.28
C GLN A 140 -2.87 18.88 -2.22
N GLY A 141 -2.96 17.82 -3.01
CA GLY A 141 -1.91 17.44 -3.93
C GLY A 141 -0.77 16.66 -3.28
N GLN A 142 -0.84 16.32 -1.99
CA GLN A 142 0.19 15.49 -1.35
C GLN A 142 0.12 14.06 -1.89
N LEU A 143 1.25 13.53 -2.37
CA LEU A 143 1.38 12.12 -2.73
C LEU A 143 1.46 11.24 -1.48
N VAL A 144 0.73 10.12 -1.50
CA VAL A 144 0.78 9.09 -0.47
C VAL A 144 0.82 7.69 -1.07
N CYS A 145 1.40 6.76 -0.33
CA CYS A 145 1.23 5.32 -0.55
C CYS A 145 0.18 4.78 0.43
N ILE A 146 -0.76 3.98 -0.08
CA ILE A 146 -1.77 3.27 0.70
C ILE A 146 -1.18 1.93 1.14
N GLN A 147 -1.15 1.70 2.45
CA GLN A 147 -0.66 0.46 3.07
C GLN A 147 -1.78 -0.40 3.65
N ALA A 148 -2.97 0.14 3.85
CA ALA A 148 -4.15 -0.63 4.25
C ALA A 148 -5.44 -0.02 3.69
N ILE A 149 -6.44 -0.88 3.49
CA ILE A 149 -7.79 -0.48 3.06
C ILE A 149 -8.79 -0.99 4.09
N GLY A 150 -9.46 -0.08 4.79
CA GLY A 150 -10.60 -0.38 5.65
C GLY A 150 -11.89 -0.36 4.85
N ARG A 151 -12.59 -1.50 4.78
CA ARG A 151 -13.83 -1.67 4.02
C ARG A 151 -15.02 -1.95 4.93
N ALA A 152 -16.18 -1.46 4.51
CA ALA A 152 -17.47 -2.00 4.94
C ALA A 152 -18.04 -2.82 3.78
N GLY A 153 -18.00 -4.14 3.91
CA GLY A 153 -18.27 -5.04 2.79
C GLY A 153 -17.26 -4.83 1.66
N GLN A 154 -17.73 -4.49 0.46
CA GLN A 154 -16.85 -4.27 -0.70
C GLN A 154 -16.38 -2.81 -0.86
N THR A 155 -17.00 -1.88 -0.12
CA THR A 155 -16.74 -0.44 -0.29
C THR A 155 -15.57 0.00 0.58
N PRO A 156 -14.49 0.55 0.00
CA PRO A 156 -13.43 1.17 0.79
C PRO A 156 -13.96 2.46 1.41
N LEU A 157 -13.79 2.61 2.73
CA LEU A 157 -14.22 3.79 3.47
C LEU A 157 -13.04 4.53 4.09
N TYR A 158 -11.96 3.81 4.40
CA TYR A 158 -10.73 4.40 4.92
C TYR A 158 -9.50 3.78 4.28
N TYR A 159 -8.45 4.57 4.15
CA TYR A 159 -7.12 4.13 3.77
C TYR A 159 -6.14 4.46 4.88
N TYR A 160 -5.29 3.51 5.24
CA TYR A 160 -4.09 3.81 6.01
C TYR A 160 -2.98 4.16 5.05
N VAL A 161 -2.45 5.37 5.17
CA VAL A 161 -1.51 5.94 4.22
C VAL A 161 -0.21 6.38 4.88
N ILE A 162 0.84 6.45 4.08
CA ILE A 162 2.12 7.08 4.41
C ILE A 162 2.46 8.11 3.33
N ALA A 163 2.77 9.34 3.74
CA ALA A 163 3.29 10.36 2.85
C ALA A 163 4.77 10.07 2.55
N ILE A 164 5.10 9.97 1.27
CA ILE A 164 6.42 9.54 0.78
C ILE A 164 6.96 10.58 -0.21
N PRO A 165 8.29 10.73 -0.32
CA PRO A 165 8.88 11.63 -1.30
C PRO A 165 8.53 11.20 -2.73
N ALA A 166 7.99 12.11 -3.54
CA ALA A 166 7.48 11.78 -4.86
C ALA A 166 8.56 11.33 -5.86
N ASP A 167 9.79 11.82 -5.70
CA ASP A 167 10.95 11.46 -6.52
C ASP A 167 11.41 10.00 -6.33
N THR A 168 11.01 9.36 -5.22
CA THR A 168 11.32 7.95 -4.93
C THR A 168 10.41 6.97 -5.65
N VAL A 169 9.27 7.44 -6.17
CA VAL A 169 8.31 6.59 -6.90
C VAL A 169 8.72 6.57 -8.37
N ALA A 170 9.20 5.42 -8.84
CA ALA A 170 9.71 5.28 -10.22
C ALA A 170 8.67 5.69 -11.27
N GLN A 171 7.38 5.42 -11.01
CA GLN A 171 6.25 5.73 -11.88
C GLN A 171 5.89 7.22 -11.89
N CYS A 172 6.38 7.99 -10.92
CA CYS A 172 6.24 9.44 -10.89
C CYS A 172 7.30 10.18 -11.71
N LYS A 173 8.41 9.50 -12.05
CA LYS A 173 9.45 10.06 -12.90
C LYS A 173 8.89 10.31 -14.30
N ASN A 174 8.80 11.58 -14.67
CA ASN A 174 8.24 12.07 -15.95
C ASN A 174 6.73 11.81 -16.16
N ASN A 175 5.97 11.53 -15.09
CA ASN A 175 4.52 11.35 -15.18
C ASN A 175 3.77 12.60 -14.68
N PRO A 176 2.98 13.29 -15.52
CA PRO A 176 2.26 14.50 -15.13
C PRO A 176 1.23 14.26 -14.02
N ALA A 177 0.75 13.02 -13.81
CA ALA A 177 -0.07 12.69 -12.66
C ALA A 177 0.65 12.99 -11.32
N CYS A 178 1.97 12.82 -11.29
CA CYS A 178 2.79 13.22 -10.14
C CYS A 178 3.28 14.70 -10.21
N GLY A 179 2.94 15.40 -11.29
CA GLY A 179 2.95 16.87 -11.31
C GLY A 179 1.77 17.43 -10.52
N THR A 180 0.59 16.80 -10.66
CA THR A 180 -0.60 17.10 -9.84
C THR A 180 -0.37 16.70 -8.38
N TYR A 181 0.13 15.47 -8.15
CA TYR A 181 0.39 14.93 -6.81
C TYR A 181 1.88 14.76 -6.52
N GLY A 182 2.41 15.47 -5.53
CA GLY A 182 3.82 15.38 -5.19
C GLY A 182 4.10 15.80 -3.76
N ASP A 183 5.32 16.25 -3.50
CA ASP A 183 5.70 16.73 -2.18
C ASP A 183 4.98 18.05 -1.87
N ARG A 184 4.35 18.11 -0.71
CA ARG A 184 3.67 19.30 -0.19
C ARG A 184 4.06 19.51 1.28
N PRO A 185 3.85 20.73 1.81
CA PRO A 185 4.02 20.96 3.24
C PRO A 185 3.07 20.07 4.06
N ILE A 186 3.61 19.42 5.07
CA ILE A 186 2.85 18.61 6.04
C ILE A 186 2.85 19.35 7.37
N GLN A 187 1.66 19.60 7.91
CA GLN A 187 1.50 20.22 9.22
C GLN A 187 1.43 19.11 10.27
N ARG A 188 2.43 18.96 11.12
CA ARG A 188 2.43 17.95 12.19
C ARG A 188 1.78 18.51 13.46
N SER A 189 1.09 17.67 14.21
CA SER A 189 0.52 18.07 15.51
C SER A 189 1.59 18.26 16.59
N SER A 190 2.78 17.68 16.41
CA SER A 190 3.97 17.92 17.22
C SER A 190 5.18 18.26 16.35
N ALA A 191 6.16 18.97 16.91
CA ALA A 191 7.41 19.24 16.23
C ALA A 191 8.10 17.92 15.83
N ALA A 192 8.63 17.85 14.61
CA ALA A 192 9.45 16.71 14.20
C ALA A 192 10.75 16.71 15.03
N ALA A 193 10.99 15.63 15.77
CA ALA A 193 12.13 15.50 16.67
C ALA A 193 13.22 14.56 16.12
N GLY A 194 13.00 13.95 14.96
CA GLY A 194 13.87 12.95 14.35
C GLY A 194 14.17 13.20 12.88
N ASP A 195 14.78 12.22 12.23
CA ASP A 195 15.16 12.28 10.83
C ASP A 195 13.93 12.47 9.93
N SER A 196 14.07 13.34 8.91
CA SER A 196 13.03 13.55 7.91
C SER A 196 12.69 12.26 7.17
N CYS A 197 11.44 12.10 6.76
CA CYS A 197 11.00 10.97 5.93
C CYS A 197 11.89 10.83 4.68
N HIS A 198 12.47 9.64 4.48
CA HIS A 198 13.29 9.33 3.32
C HIS A 198 13.19 7.84 2.95
N ALA A 199 13.51 7.52 1.69
CA ALA A 199 13.59 6.13 1.27
C ALA A 199 14.85 5.47 1.83
N ALA A 200 14.68 4.37 2.57
CA ALA A 200 15.78 3.51 2.99
C ALA A 200 16.14 2.48 1.90
N ALA A 201 15.14 2.06 1.13
CA ALA A 201 15.23 1.15 0.00
C ALA A 201 13.97 1.34 -0.87
N PRO A 202 13.91 0.80 -2.10
CA PRO A 202 12.70 0.86 -2.91
C PRO A 202 11.46 0.38 -2.16
N GLY A 203 10.46 1.25 -2.03
CA GLY A 203 9.22 0.99 -1.31
C GLY A 203 9.33 0.85 0.21
N GLN A 204 10.45 1.25 0.80
CA GLN A 204 10.68 1.28 2.24
C GLN A 204 11.05 2.69 2.66
N TYR A 205 10.27 3.23 3.58
CA TYR A 205 10.39 4.60 4.05
C TYR A 205 10.62 4.60 5.55
N VAL A 206 11.58 5.40 6.00
CA VAL A 206 12.00 5.50 7.40
C VAL A 206 12.14 6.97 7.80
N GLY A 207 12.30 7.20 9.09
CA GLY A 207 12.22 8.53 9.69
C GLY A 207 10.77 8.92 10.00
N GLU A 208 10.56 10.22 10.21
CA GLU A 208 9.28 10.79 10.66
C GLU A 208 8.28 10.97 9.50
N CYS A 209 8.01 9.90 8.74
CA CYS A 209 6.99 9.92 7.69
C CYS A 209 5.60 10.13 8.29
N ALA A 210 4.86 11.10 7.77
CA ALA A 210 3.48 11.30 8.21
C ALA A 210 2.63 10.14 7.71
N GLN A 211 1.92 9.50 8.62
CA GLN A 211 1.11 8.33 8.32
C GLN A 211 -0.13 8.28 9.21
N GLY A 212 -1.17 7.61 8.75
CA GLY A 212 -2.42 7.46 9.48
C GLY A 212 -3.59 7.11 8.58
N TRP A 213 -4.76 6.97 9.20
CA TRP A 213 -6.04 6.73 8.55
C TRP A 213 -6.62 8.00 7.95
N VAL A 214 -7.16 7.88 6.75
CA VAL A 214 -7.78 8.96 5.97
C VAL A 214 -9.07 8.42 5.36
N GLY A 215 -10.12 9.25 5.29
CA GLY A 215 -11.36 8.92 4.59
C GLY A 215 -11.11 8.68 3.10
N ALA A 216 -11.72 7.64 2.54
CA ALA A 216 -11.49 7.25 1.14
C ALA A 216 -11.91 8.33 0.13
N ASP A 217 -12.91 9.15 0.46
CA ASP A 217 -13.40 10.27 -0.34
C ASP A 217 -12.44 11.46 -0.39
N ALA A 218 -11.43 11.49 0.48
CA ALA A 218 -10.42 12.55 0.50
C ALA A 218 -9.27 12.31 -0.49
N LEU A 219 -9.19 11.12 -1.10
CA LEU A 219 -8.07 10.67 -1.90
C LEU A 219 -8.49 10.37 -3.34
N ASP A 220 -7.71 10.91 -4.28
CA ASP A 220 -7.73 10.47 -5.66
C ASP A 220 -6.78 9.28 -5.79
N VAL A 221 -7.35 8.08 -5.79
CA VAL A 221 -6.60 6.84 -5.83
C VAL A 221 -6.23 6.50 -7.27
N PHE A 222 -4.96 6.20 -7.50
CA PHE A 222 -4.48 5.72 -8.79
C PHE A 222 -3.63 4.46 -8.59
N SER A 223 -4.14 3.32 -9.05
CA SER A 223 -3.31 2.14 -9.26
C SER A 223 -2.27 2.41 -10.35
N ASN A 224 -1.21 1.60 -10.40
CA ASN A 224 -0.13 1.64 -11.40
C ASN A 224 -0.62 1.40 -12.85
N GLY A 225 -1.48 2.30 -13.36
CA GLY A 225 -2.18 2.18 -14.63
C GLY A 225 -3.47 3.01 -14.65
N ILE A 226 -3.32 4.33 -14.62
CA ILE A 226 -4.24 5.40 -15.08
C ILE A 226 -5.74 5.07 -15.00
N GLU A 227 -6.42 5.62 -13.99
CA GLU A 227 -7.71 6.30 -14.18
C GLU A 227 -7.97 7.19 -12.95
N SER A 228 -7.61 8.47 -13.05
CA SER A 228 -8.33 9.52 -12.32
C SER A 228 -9.36 10.07 -13.32
N PRO A 229 -10.66 10.07 -13.02
CA PRO A 229 -11.64 10.74 -13.86
C PRO A 229 -11.39 12.25 -13.78
N ALA A 230 -11.27 12.88 -14.95
CA ALA A 230 -11.14 14.33 -15.05
C ALA A 230 -12.27 15.04 -14.28
N PRO A 231 -11.98 16.10 -13.51
CA PRO A 231 -13.04 17.00 -13.06
C PRO A 231 -13.61 17.74 -14.27
N ALA A 232 -14.95 17.79 -14.35
CA ALA A 232 -15.73 18.48 -15.38
C ALA A 232 -15.48 19.99 -15.44
#